data_AF-A0ABD0SCQ2-F1
#
_entry.id   AF-A0ABD0SCQ2-F1
#
_cell.length_a   1.000
_cell.length_b   1.000
_cell.length_c   1.000
_cell.angle_alpha   90.00
_cell.angle_beta   90.00
_cell.angle_gamma   90.00
#
_symmetry.space_group_name_H-M   'P 1'
#
loop_
_entity.id
_entity.type
_entity.pdbx_description
1 polymer ?
#
loop_
_entity_poly.entity_id
_entity_poly.type
_entity_poly.pdbx_seq_one_letter_code
_entity_poly.pdbx_strand_id
1 'polypeptide(L)'
;MCDCEIVVRRARSADEGARSELVRLGFATHRKDAFLLFFFQELTLQICVLAGAVLFIFCGVSVAGCAMLLPATAAGVALAVHVAHLAAADKQVQNMRKEMMGFVAELRGPLFINPEKVSPPIVVETELEQTKPSKSVHSQVVSPRHRSRAGGGREDAICPRWTGITRVRGE
;
A
#
# COMPACT_ATOMS: atom_id res chain seq x y z
N MET A 1 5.46 -10.61 -31.09
CA MET A 1 6.12 -10.32 -29.81
C MET A 1 5.44 -9.10 -29.25
N CYS A 2 4.84 -9.20 -28.06
CA CYS A 2 4.22 -8.06 -27.40
C CYS A 2 5.30 -7.41 -26.55
N ASP A 3 5.92 -6.37 -27.07
CA ASP A 3 6.93 -5.61 -26.35
C ASP A 3 6.23 -4.78 -25.27
N CYS A 4 6.44 -5.20 -24.02
CA CYS A 4 5.94 -4.53 -22.83
C CYS A 4 7.18 -3.97 -22.14
N GLU A 5 7.24 -2.67 -21.88
CA GLU A 5 8.37 -2.04 -21.21
C GLU A 5 7.90 -1.29 -19.98
N ILE A 6 8.72 -1.28 -18.92
CA ILE A 6 8.51 -0.40 -17.77
C ILE A 6 9.46 0.77 -17.90
N VAL A 7 8.90 1.97 -18.08
CA VAL A 7 9.65 3.22 -18.18
C VAL A 7 9.62 3.92 -16.83
N VAL A 8 10.79 4.09 -16.21
CA VAL A 8 10.92 4.88 -14.98
C VAL A 8 11.23 6.31 -15.37
N ARG A 9 10.29 7.22 -15.09
CA ARG A 9 10.39 8.64 -15.43
C ARG A 9 10.22 9.57 -14.24
N ARG A 10 10.61 10.83 -14.41
CA ARG A 10 10.28 11.89 -13.44
C ARG A 10 8.77 12.09 -13.37
N ALA A 11 8.27 12.27 -12.15
CA ALA A 11 6.87 12.56 -11.87
C ALA A 11 6.47 13.91 -12.47
N ARG A 12 5.32 13.94 -13.16
CA ARG A 12 4.67 15.17 -13.63
C ARG A 12 3.56 15.56 -12.66
N SER A 13 3.10 16.81 -12.72
CA SER A 13 1.96 17.28 -11.92
C SER A 13 0.69 16.46 -12.16
N ALA A 14 0.47 15.98 -13.39
CA ALA A 14 -0.66 15.12 -13.73
C ALA A 14 -0.64 13.73 -13.02
N ASP A 15 0.53 13.27 -12.56
CA ASP A 15 0.67 11.97 -11.89
C ASP A 15 0.35 12.03 -10.39
N GLU A 16 0.17 13.23 -9.83
CA GLU A 16 0.01 13.41 -8.39
C GLU A 16 -1.19 12.62 -7.82
N GLY A 17 -2.31 12.61 -8.55
CA GLY A 17 -3.49 11.84 -8.20
C GLY A 17 -3.20 10.35 -8.13
N ALA A 18 -2.62 9.78 -9.19
CA ALA A 18 -2.29 8.37 -9.27
C ALA A 18 -1.24 7.95 -8.22
N ARG A 19 -0.24 8.80 -7.95
CA ARG A 19 0.74 8.57 -6.88
C ARG A 19 0.09 8.57 -5.51
N SER A 20 -0.79 9.53 -5.23
CA SER A 20 -1.48 9.62 -3.94
C SER A 20 -2.37 8.41 -3.67
N GLU A 21 -3.04 7.91 -4.71
CA GLU A 21 -3.87 6.71 -4.63
C GLU A 21 -3.02 5.46 -4.38
N LEU A 22 -1.88 5.32 -5.05
CA LEU A 22 -0.96 4.20 -4.82
C LEU A 22 -0.39 4.19 -3.40
N VAL A 23 -0.05 5.35 -2.85
CA VAL A 23 0.38 5.47 -1.44
C VAL A 23 -0.74 4.99 -0.52
N ARG A 24 -1.97 5.48 -0.71
CA ARG A 24 -3.13 5.07 0.10
C ARG A 24 -3.42 3.57 0.01
N LEU A 25 -3.33 3.00 -1.19
CA LEU A 25 -3.46 1.55 -1.42
C LEU A 25 -2.37 0.77 -0.68
N GLY A 26 -1.13 1.26 -0.67
CA GLY A 26 -0.03 0.66 0.09
C GLY A 26 -0.36 0.55 1.58
N PHE A 27 -0.76 1.64 2.21
CA PHE A 27 -1.17 1.63 3.63
C PHE A 27 -2.40 0.74 3.89
N ALA A 28 -3.36 0.69 2.96
CA ALA A 28 -4.55 -0.14 3.13
C ALA A 28 -4.22 -1.65 3.23
N THR A 29 -3.11 -2.11 2.64
CA THR A 29 -2.72 -3.52 2.68
C THR A 29 -2.25 -4.00 4.06
N HIS A 30 -1.77 -3.12 4.94
CA HIS A 30 -1.20 -3.50 6.25
C HIS A 30 -2.17 -3.33 7.42
N ARG A 31 -3.37 -2.82 7.16
CA ARG A 31 -4.38 -2.52 8.20
C ARG A 31 -4.79 -3.74 9.03
N LYS A 32 -4.88 -4.93 8.43
CA LYS A 32 -5.26 -6.17 9.13
C LYS A 32 -4.15 -6.64 10.08
N ASP A 33 -2.92 -6.62 9.61
CA ASP A 33 -1.76 -7.03 10.41
C ASP A 33 -1.56 -6.07 11.59
N ALA A 34 -1.72 -4.77 11.34
CA ALA A 34 -1.68 -3.76 12.39
C ALA A 34 -2.81 -3.93 13.41
N PHE A 35 -4.04 -4.26 12.98
CA PHE A 35 -5.13 -4.56 13.90
C PHE A 35 -4.79 -5.71 14.83
N LEU A 36 -4.29 -6.82 14.29
CA LEU A 36 -3.92 -7.98 15.09
C LEU A 36 -2.77 -7.63 16.06
N LEU A 37 -1.74 -6.92 15.60
CA LEU A 37 -0.63 -6.48 16.46
C LEU A 37 -1.10 -5.61 17.63
N PHE A 38 -1.98 -4.62 17.38
CA PHE A 38 -2.49 -3.74 18.44
C PHE A 38 -3.50 -4.44 19.36
N PHE A 39 -4.31 -5.34 18.84
CA PHE A 39 -5.32 -6.05 19.63
C PHE A 39 -4.69 -7.09 20.56
N PHE A 40 -3.70 -7.84 20.07
CA PHE A 40 -2.95 -8.82 20.87
C PHE A 40 -1.78 -8.21 21.64
N GLN A 41 -1.68 -6.88 21.66
CA GLN A 41 -0.69 -6.22 22.49
C GLN A 41 -1.02 -6.46 23.97
N GLU A 42 0.00 -6.84 24.74
CA GLU A 42 -0.07 -7.06 26.20
C GLU A 42 -0.86 -5.94 26.92
N LEU A 43 -0.62 -4.69 26.53
CA LEU A 43 -1.30 -3.51 27.08
C LEU A 43 -2.81 -3.52 26.86
N THR A 44 -3.28 -3.91 25.67
CA THR A 44 -4.70 -3.91 25.31
C THR A 44 -5.45 -4.97 26.12
N LEU A 45 -4.83 -6.14 26.32
CA LEU A 45 -5.37 -7.22 27.15
C LEU A 45 -5.41 -6.80 28.63
N GLN A 46 -4.36 -6.16 29.14
CA GLN A 46 -4.33 -5.65 30.51
C GLN A 46 -5.41 -4.58 30.74
N ILE A 47 -5.62 -3.66 29.79
CA ILE A 47 -6.70 -2.67 29.85
C ILE A 47 -8.06 -3.37 29.87
N CYS A 48 -8.28 -4.40 29.05
CA CYS A 48 -9.54 -5.16 29.05
C CYS A 48 -9.81 -5.82 30.42
N VAL A 49 -8.80 -6.47 31.00
CA VAL A 49 -8.94 -7.13 32.31
C VAL A 49 -9.19 -6.11 33.42
N LEU A 50 -8.43 -5.00 33.42
CA LEU A 50 -8.59 -3.93 34.40
C LEU A 50 -9.98 -3.27 34.30
N ALA A 51 -10.41 -2.92 33.10
CA ALA A 51 -11.73 -2.33 32.87
C ALA A 51 -12.87 -3.31 33.23
N GLY A 52 -12.70 -4.60 32.94
CA GLY A 52 -13.64 -5.65 33.34
C GLY A 52 -13.76 -5.75 34.86
N ALA A 53 -12.63 -5.77 35.58
CA ALA A 53 -12.61 -5.80 37.04
C ALA A 53 -13.27 -4.55 37.66
N VAL A 54 -12.98 -3.36 37.10
CA VAL A 54 -13.59 -2.10 37.56
C VAL A 54 -15.11 -2.12 37.35
N LEU A 55 -15.59 -2.52 36.17
CA LEU A 55 -17.02 -2.59 35.87
C LEU A 55 -17.73 -3.65 36.73
N PHE A 56 -17.08 -4.77 37.01
CA PHE A 56 -17.64 -5.82 37.85
C PHE A 56 -17.76 -5.40 39.32
N ILE A 57 -16.69 -4.83 39.90
CA ILE A 57 -16.64 -4.48 41.33
C ILE A 57 -17.41 -3.20 41.62
N PHE A 58 -17.15 -2.13 40.86
CA PHE A 58 -17.71 -0.81 41.18
C PHE A 58 -19.08 -0.58 40.55
N CYS A 59 -19.32 -1.10 39.35
CA CYS A 59 -20.59 -0.89 38.63
C CYS A 59 -21.56 -2.07 38.78
N GLY A 60 -21.16 -3.16 39.45
CA GLY A 60 -22.01 -4.34 39.66
C GLY A 60 -22.45 -5.02 38.35
N VAL A 61 -21.70 -4.81 37.26
CA VAL A 61 -22.06 -5.33 35.94
C VAL A 61 -21.99 -6.85 35.96
N SER A 62 -23.00 -7.51 35.37
CA SER A 62 -23.02 -8.97 35.25
C SER A 62 -21.86 -9.51 34.40
N VAL A 63 -21.52 -10.78 34.58
CA VAL A 63 -20.48 -11.45 33.78
C VAL A 63 -20.75 -11.34 32.28
N ALA A 64 -22.02 -11.36 31.87
CA ALA A 64 -22.42 -11.16 30.48
C ALA A 64 -22.09 -9.75 29.96
N GLY A 65 -22.22 -8.72 30.81
CA GLY A 65 -21.80 -7.36 30.49
C GLY A 65 -20.28 -7.23 30.36
N CYS A 66 -19.52 -7.92 31.22
CA CYS A 66 -18.07 -8.01 31.07
C CYS A 66 -17.65 -8.72 29.77
N ALA A 67 -18.40 -9.74 29.32
CA ALA A 67 -18.13 -10.40 28.05
C ALA A 67 -18.30 -9.47 26.83
N MET A 68 -19.22 -8.48 26.91
CA MET A 68 -19.42 -7.45 25.89
C MET A 68 -18.27 -6.42 25.82
N LEU A 69 -17.41 -6.37 26.84
CA LEU A 69 -16.23 -5.51 26.82
C LEU A 69 -15.25 -5.92 25.71
N LEU A 70 -15.09 -7.22 25.47
CA LEU A 70 -14.15 -7.76 24.47
C LEU A 70 -14.50 -7.34 23.02
N PRO A 71 -15.74 -7.48 22.53
CA PRO A 71 -16.11 -6.97 21.21
C PRO A 71 -16.09 -5.44 21.16
N ALA A 72 -16.41 -4.75 22.25
CA ALA A 72 -16.34 -3.28 22.30
C ALA A 72 -14.89 -2.78 22.17
N THR A 73 -13.93 -3.40 22.86
CA THR A 73 -12.51 -3.05 22.74
C THR A 73 -11.96 -3.44 21.38
N ALA A 74 -12.34 -4.59 20.81
CA ALA A 74 -11.99 -4.96 19.44
C ALA A 74 -12.48 -3.93 18.42
N ALA A 75 -13.73 -3.45 18.54
CA ALA A 75 -14.27 -2.40 17.68
C ALA A 75 -13.50 -1.07 17.85
N GLY A 76 -13.18 -0.69 19.09
CA GLY A 76 -12.38 0.50 19.38
C GLY A 76 -10.98 0.44 18.77
N VAL A 77 -10.28 -0.68 18.90
CA VAL A 77 -8.96 -0.90 18.29
C VAL A 77 -9.06 -0.88 16.77
N ALA A 78 -10.08 -1.52 16.19
CA ALA A 78 -10.29 -1.50 14.74
C ALA A 78 -10.48 -0.06 14.21
N LEU A 79 -11.27 0.75 14.92
CA LEU A 79 -11.48 2.17 14.56
C LEU A 79 -10.19 2.97 14.71
N ALA A 80 -9.47 2.81 15.83
CA ALA A 80 -8.21 3.51 16.08
C ALA A 80 -7.16 3.19 15.00
N VAL A 81 -7.01 1.90 14.65
CA VAL A 81 -6.10 1.45 13.59
C VAL A 81 -6.53 2.01 12.25
N HIS A 82 -7.84 2.05 11.95
CA HIS A 82 -8.33 2.62 10.71
C HIS A 82 -8.00 4.11 10.58
N VAL A 83 -8.29 4.90 11.61
CA VAL A 83 -7.98 6.34 11.65
C VAL A 83 -6.47 6.59 11.57
N ALA A 84 -5.68 5.81 12.31
CA ALA A 84 -4.21 5.92 12.28
C ALA A 84 -3.64 5.65 10.88
N HIS A 85 -4.16 4.63 10.17
CA HIS A 85 -3.71 4.34 8.80
C HIS A 85 -4.11 5.43 7.81
N LEU A 86 -5.32 5.97 7.94
CA LEU A 86 -5.75 7.10 7.10
C LEU A 86 -4.89 8.34 7.35
N ALA A 87 -4.65 8.68 8.61
CA ALA A 87 -3.80 9.81 8.98
C ALA A 87 -2.35 9.61 8.51
N ALA A 88 -1.79 8.40 8.63
CA ALA A 88 -0.46 8.07 8.14
C ALA A 88 -0.36 8.17 6.61
N ALA A 89 -1.37 7.66 5.89
CA ALA A 89 -1.45 7.76 4.44
C ALA A 89 -1.54 9.21 3.98
N ASP A 90 -2.40 10.02 4.60
CA ASP A 90 -2.56 11.43 4.25
C ASP A 90 -1.30 12.25 4.58
N LYS A 91 -0.66 11.99 5.73
CA LYS A 91 0.63 12.58 6.07
C LYS A 91 1.69 12.25 5.01
N GLN A 92 1.72 11.00 4.54
CA GLN A 92 2.67 10.59 3.51
C GLN A 92 2.37 11.25 2.16
N VAL A 93 1.09 11.38 1.78
CA VAL A 93 0.69 12.12 0.57
C VAL A 93 1.10 13.60 0.67
N GLN A 94 0.92 14.24 1.84
CA GLN A 94 1.36 15.62 2.06
C GLN A 94 2.87 15.77 2.00
N ASN A 95 3.62 14.81 2.56
CA ASN A 95 5.08 14.80 2.46
C ASN A 95 5.53 14.65 1.00
N MET A 96 4.89 13.77 0.24
CA MET A 96 5.16 13.57 -1.19
C MET A 96 4.96 14.86 -2.01
N ARG A 97 3.98 15.70 -1.64
CA ARG A 97 3.76 17.02 -2.28
C ARG A 97 4.87 18.02 -2.00
N LYS A 98 5.61 17.86 -0.90
CA LYS A 98 6.74 18.72 -0.52
C LYS A 98 8.05 18.27 -1.15
N GLU A 99 8.11 17.06 -1.70
CA GLU A 99 9.30 16.55 -2.39
C GLU A 99 9.52 17.32 -3.70
N MET A 100 10.72 17.90 -3.88
CA MET A 100 11.09 18.63 -5.10
C MET A 100 11.14 17.73 -6.35
N MET A 101 11.35 16.42 -6.18
CA MET A 101 11.39 15.45 -7.28
C MET A 101 10.80 14.11 -6.84
N GLY A 102 9.97 13.51 -7.70
CA GLY A 102 9.48 12.15 -7.53
C GLY A 102 9.71 11.33 -8.80
N PHE A 103 9.70 10.01 -8.68
CA PHE A 103 9.78 9.08 -9.81
C PHE A 103 8.50 8.25 -9.92
N VAL A 104 8.16 7.89 -11.15
CA VAL A 104 6.96 7.13 -11.50
C VAL A 104 7.38 6.05 -12.50
N ALA A 105 6.95 4.81 -12.27
CA ALA A 105 7.11 3.73 -13.23
C ALA A 105 5.85 3.62 -14.08
N GLU A 106 5.99 3.79 -15.39
CA GLU A 106 4.91 3.59 -16.37
C GLU A 106 5.09 2.24 -17.07
N LEU A 107 4.04 1.42 -17.10
CA LEU A 107 3.99 0.28 -18.01
C LEU A 107 3.49 0.76 -19.37
N ARG A 108 4.31 0.57 -20.42
CA ARG A 108 3.97 0.82 -21.82
C ARG A 108 3.80 -0.52 -22.52
N GLY A 109 2.59 -0.80 -23.01
CA GLY A 109 2.27 -2.05 -23.70
C GLY A 109 0.79 -2.19 -24.05
N PRO A 110 0.41 -3.19 -24.87
CA PRO A 110 -0.99 -3.45 -25.23
C PRO A 110 -1.88 -3.74 -24.00
N LEU A 111 -3.10 -3.19 -24.00
CA LEU A 111 -4.07 -3.10 -22.88
C LEU A 111 -4.43 -4.41 -22.13
N PHE A 112 -3.95 -5.58 -22.55
CA PHE A 112 -4.35 -6.90 -22.03
C PHE A 112 -3.15 -7.81 -21.73
N ILE A 113 -2.16 -7.30 -21.02
CA ILE A 113 -1.03 -8.10 -20.55
C ILE A 113 -1.29 -8.54 -19.12
N ASN A 114 -1.27 -9.87 -18.89
CA ASN A 114 -1.28 -10.41 -17.53
C ASN A 114 0.05 -10.05 -16.86
N PRO A 115 0.06 -9.22 -15.79
CA PRO A 115 1.30 -8.78 -15.13
C PRO A 115 2.04 -9.94 -14.44
N GLU A 116 1.40 -11.10 -14.29
CA GLU A 116 2.03 -12.30 -13.70
C GLU A 116 2.90 -13.09 -14.67
N LYS A 117 2.71 -12.90 -15.99
CA LYS A 117 3.32 -13.74 -17.04
C LYS A 117 4.39 -13.03 -17.87
N VAL A 118 4.63 -11.74 -17.61
CA VAL A 118 5.55 -10.93 -18.40
C VAL A 118 6.58 -10.27 -17.49
N SER A 119 7.86 -10.43 -17.84
CA SER A 119 8.98 -9.72 -17.22
C SER A 119 9.44 -8.63 -18.19
N PRO A 120 8.85 -7.42 -18.13
CA PRO A 120 9.22 -6.35 -19.03
C PRO A 120 10.63 -5.81 -18.72
N PRO A 121 11.44 -5.44 -19.72
CA PRO A 121 12.67 -4.68 -19.49
C PRO A 121 12.36 -3.35 -18.80
N ILE A 122 13.25 -2.97 -17.86
CA ILE A 122 13.20 -1.70 -17.14
C ILE A 122 14.08 -0.71 -17.88
N VAL A 123 13.49 0.38 -18.36
CA VAL A 123 14.20 1.45 -19.07
C VAL A 123 14.09 2.72 -18.22
N VAL A 124 15.23 3.27 -17.82
CA VAL A 124 15.28 4.52 -17.07
C VAL A 124 15.40 5.66 -18.08
N GLU A 125 14.52 6.67 -17.99
CA GLU A 125 14.42 7.77 -18.97
C GLU A 125 15.70 8.62 -19.12
N THR A 126 16.76 8.39 -18.33
CA THR A 126 18.07 9.04 -18.49
C THR A 126 18.73 8.72 -19.85
N GLU A 127 18.33 7.64 -20.54
CA GLU A 127 18.95 7.20 -21.80
C GLU A 127 18.10 7.42 -23.07
N LEU A 128 16.89 8.00 -22.98
CA LEU A 128 15.90 7.98 -24.09
C LEU A 128 15.67 9.32 -24.82
N GLU A 129 16.55 10.30 -24.68
CA GLU A 129 16.50 11.56 -25.45
C GLU A 129 16.67 11.38 -26.98
N GLN A 130 16.84 10.17 -27.52
CA GLN A 130 17.12 9.96 -28.94
C GLN A 130 16.11 9.15 -29.76
N THR A 131 14.99 8.67 -29.21
CA THR A 131 14.02 7.92 -30.04
C THR A 131 12.62 8.54 -30.02
N LYS A 132 12.26 9.11 -31.18
CA LYS A 132 10.96 9.72 -31.51
C LYS A 132 9.77 8.84 -31.09
N PRO A 133 8.63 9.45 -30.69
CA PRO A 133 7.45 8.72 -30.26
C PRO A 133 6.76 8.08 -31.46
N SER A 134 6.73 6.75 -31.52
CA SER A 134 5.92 5.99 -32.49
C SER A 134 4.71 5.38 -31.79
N LYS A 135 3.56 5.99 -32.06
CA LYS A 135 2.17 5.51 -31.88
C LYS A 135 1.63 5.51 -30.45
N SER A 136 0.34 5.82 -30.37
CA SER A 136 -0.47 6.00 -29.15
C SER A 136 -0.30 4.86 -28.15
N VAL A 137 0.56 5.08 -27.16
CA VAL A 137 0.82 4.13 -26.07
C VAL A 137 -0.01 4.53 -24.87
N HIS A 138 -0.82 3.58 -24.37
CA HIS A 138 -1.49 3.75 -23.08
C HIS A 138 -0.45 3.71 -21.96
N SER A 139 -0.32 4.78 -21.18
CA SER A 139 0.57 4.85 -20.02
C SER A 139 -0.20 4.49 -18.74
N GLN A 140 0.42 3.66 -17.91
CA GLN A 140 -0.18 3.20 -16.66
C GLN A 140 0.85 3.24 -15.54
N VAL A 141 0.55 3.93 -14.45
CA VAL A 141 1.46 4.05 -13.32
C VAL A 141 1.39 2.78 -12.47
N VAL A 142 2.55 2.19 -12.20
CA VAL A 142 2.65 0.94 -11.44
C VAL A 142 3.52 1.13 -10.19
N SER A 143 3.12 0.48 -9.09
CA SER A 143 3.89 0.43 -7.83
C SER A 143 4.64 -0.91 -7.68
N PRO A 144 5.90 -0.92 -7.19
CA PRO A 144 6.65 -2.15 -7.02
C PRO A 144 6.14 -2.89 -5.77
N ARG A 145 5.81 -4.18 -5.90
CA ARG A 145 5.67 -5.05 -4.72
C ARG A 145 7.00 -5.72 -4.42
N HIS A 146 7.44 -5.58 -3.17
CA HIS A 146 8.42 -6.51 -2.61
C HIS A 146 7.74 -7.85 -2.35
N ARG A 147 8.22 -8.92 -3.00
CA ARG A 147 7.89 -10.29 -2.63
C ARG A 147 9.05 -10.83 -1.78
N SER A 148 8.86 -10.97 -0.47
CA SER A 148 9.78 -11.77 0.34
C SER A 148 9.62 -13.23 -0.09
N ARG A 149 10.62 -13.78 -0.77
CA ARG A 149 10.63 -15.18 -1.20
C ARG A 149 11.22 -16.00 -0.07
N ALA A 150 10.37 -16.71 0.67
CA ALA A 150 10.81 -17.83 1.48
C ALA A 150 11.26 -18.96 0.53
N GLY A 151 12.52 -19.40 0.69
CA GLY A 151 13.01 -20.64 0.10
C GLY A 151 14.16 -20.48 -0.89
N GLY A 152 15.37 -20.81 -0.42
CA GLY A 152 16.34 -21.65 -1.13
C GLY A 152 17.15 -21.01 -2.27
N GLY A 153 18.37 -20.58 -1.92
CA GLY A 153 19.59 -20.60 -2.72
C GLY A 153 19.53 -20.51 -4.25
N ARG A 154 19.69 -19.30 -4.78
CA ARG A 154 20.66 -18.93 -5.84
C ARG A 154 20.56 -17.42 -6.06
N GLU A 155 21.71 -16.78 -6.23
CA GLU A 155 21.83 -15.36 -6.60
C GLU A 155 21.28 -15.15 -8.02
N ASP A 156 19.96 -15.00 -8.14
CA ASP A 156 19.31 -14.54 -9.35
C ASP A 156 18.62 -13.20 -9.06
N ALA A 157 18.86 -12.25 -9.96
CA ALA A 157 18.48 -10.85 -9.92
C ALA A 157 17.12 -10.57 -9.23
N ILE A 158 17.14 -9.62 -8.30
CA ILE A 158 15.97 -9.07 -7.63
C ILE A 158 15.10 -8.39 -8.70
N CYS A 159 14.12 -9.13 -9.24
CA CYS A 159 13.14 -8.60 -10.17
C CYS A 159 11.94 -8.09 -9.35
N PRO A 160 11.75 -6.77 -9.19
CA PRO A 160 10.58 -6.25 -8.49
C PRO A 160 9.31 -6.60 -9.28
N ARG A 161 8.38 -7.31 -8.64
CA ARG A 161 7.09 -7.69 -9.24
C ARG A 161 6.12 -6.54 -8.97
N TRP A 162 5.56 -5.92 -10.00
CA TRP A 162 4.72 -4.73 -9.84
C TRP A 162 3.24 -5.10 -9.71
N THR A 163 2.55 -4.62 -8.66
CA THR A 163 1.10 -4.85 -8.48
C THR A 163 0.47 -3.64 -7.79
N GLY A 164 -0.40 -2.96 -8.50
CA GLY A 164 -1.01 -1.68 -8.12
C GLY A 164 -1.09 -0.82 -9.37
N ILE A 165 -2.26 -0.82 -9.99
CA ILE A 165 -2.50 -0.22 -11.30
C ILE A 165 -3.42 0.98 -11.10
N THR A 166 -2.91 2.18 -11.35
CA THR A 166 -3.75 3.38 -11.49
C THR A 166 -3.61 3.92 -12.90
N ARG A 167 -4.74 3.95 -13.62
CA ARG A 167 -4.81 4.41 -15.01
C ARG A 167 -4.73 5.94 -15.02
N VAL A 168 -3.64 6.49 -15.53
CA VAL A 168 -3.55 7.92 -15.84
C VAL A 168 -4.05 8.09 -17.27
N ARG A 169 -5.11 8.88 -17.46
CA ARG A 169 -5.61 9.21 -18.79
C ARG A 169 -4.68 10.29 -19.35
N GLY A 170 -3.79 9.92 -20.26
CA GLY A 170 -3.06 10.90 -21.06
C GLY A 170 -4.04 11.63 -21.97
N GLU A 171 -4.04 12.97 -21.88
CA GLU A 171 -4.54 13.85 -22.94
C GLU A 171 -3.54 13.92 -24.09
#